data_AF-A0A949LAL3-F1
#
_entry.id   AF-A0A949LAL3-F1
#
_cell.length_a   1.000
_cell.length_b   1.000
_cell.length_c   1.000
_cell.angle_alpha   90.00
_cell.angle_beta   90.00
_cell.angle_gamma   90.00
#
_symmetry.space_group_name_H-M   'P 1'
#
loop_
_entity.id
_entity.type
_entity.pdbx_description
1 polymer ?
#
loop_
_entity_poly.entity_id
_entity_poly.type
_entity_poly.pdbx_seq_one_letter_code
_entity_poly.pdbx_strand_id
1 'polypeptide(L)'
;MAVVLLLYPKAFLLHGRVVLTWSNTIRTPTIIAESALVQQLQKAKQELRLEDALIKLDKHAMLILDGIGYIRKTGPETGVLFELIAYRYERHSLIISSNQSFEDWDQLFDDTVMTVVANDRLVHHATIIQCIGESYRRKTSLKTRK
;
A
#
# COMPACT_ATOMS: atom_id res chain seq x y z
N MET A 1 10.06 -9.37 -8.39
CA MET A 1 9.11 -8.53 -7.63
C MET A 1 9.34 -7.08 -8.00
N ALA A 2 8.29 -6.28 -8.19
CA ALA A 2 8.39 -4.83 -8.27
C ALA A 2 7.55 -4.23 -7.13
N VAL A 3 8.16 -3.36 -6.32
CA VAL A 3 7.42 -2.50 -5.39
C VAL A 3 7.30 -1.13 -6.04
N VAL A 4 6.09 -0.60 -6.15
CA VAL A 4 5.89 0.77 -6.61
C VAL A 4 5.29 1.57 -5.47
N LEU A 5 6.05 2.54 -4.95
CA LEU A 5 5.59 3.46 -3.93
C LEU A 5 5.11 4.74 -4.60
N LEU A 6 3.80 4.97 -4.58
CA LEU A 6 3.17 6.16 -5.11
C LEU A 6 2.96 7.17 -3.99
N LEU A 7 3.77 8.23 -3.98
CA LEU A 7 3.67 9.28 -2.97
C LEU A 7 2.84 10.45 -3.53
N TYR A 8 1.68 10.73 -2.92
CA TYR A 8 0.77 11.78 -3.35
C TYR A 8 0.59 12.87 -2.29
N PRO A 9 0.57 14.16 -2.65
CA PRO A 9 0.14 15.22 -1.74
C PRO A 9 -1.38 15.12 -1.49
N LYS A 10 -1.74 14.59 -0.31
CA LYS A 10 -3.04 14.55 0.43
C LYS A 10 -4.38 14.27 -0.31
N ALA A 11 -4.50 14.33 -1.63
CA ALA A 11 -5.81 14.35 -2.30
C ALA A 11 -5.86 13.70 -3.69
N PHE A 12 -4.86 12.90 -4.07
CA PHE A 12 -4.89 12.09 -5.30
C PHE A 12 -5.35 10.67 -4.94
N LEU A 13 -6.64 10.38 -5.02
CA LEU A 13 -7.08 8.98 -5.06
C LEU A 13 -6.69 8.45 -6.45
N LEU A 14 -6.21 7.22 -6.49
CA LEU A 14 -5.95 6.45 -7.71
C LEU A 14 -7.25 6.27 -8.53
N HIS A 15 -7.71 7.32 -9.20
CA HIS A 15 -8.70 7.18 -10.27
C HIS A 15 -7.99 6.61 -11.51
N GLY A 16 -7.88 5.28 -11.55
CA GLY A 16 -7.83 4.45 -12.75
C GLY A 16 -6.65 4.56 -13.71
N ARG A 17 -5.83 5.63 -13.72
CA ARG A 17 -4.84 5.85 -14.80
C ARG A 17 -3.43 5.34 -14.53
N VAL A 18 -3.00 5.16 -13.28
CA VAL A 18 -1.68 4.56 -13.02
C VAL A 18 -1.66 3.07 -13.38
N VAL A 19 -2.80 2.40 -13.17
CA VAL A 19 -3.01 0.98 -13.50
C VAL A 19 -2.90 0.71 -15.01
N LEU A 20 -3.30 1.66 -15.86
CA LEU A 20 -3.34 1.47 -17.31
C LEU A 20 -1.95 1.45 -17.98
N THR A 21 -0.92 2.00 -17.32
CA THR A 21 0.44 2.01 -17.89
C THR A 21 1.19 0.67 -17.73
N TRP A 22 0.70 -0.23 -16.89
CA TRP A 22 1.26 -1.57 -16.65
C TRP A 22 0.37 -2.70 -17.17
N SER A 23 -0.61 -2.36 -18.00
CA SER A 23 -1.71 -3.23 -18.45
C SER A 23 -1.33 -4.28 -19.51
N ASN A 24 -0.13 -4.25 -20.09
CA ASN A 24 0.22 -5.18 -21.18
C ASN A 24 0.81 -6.52 -20.72
N THR A 25 1.11 -6.69 -19.42
CA THR A 25 1.86 -7.88 -18.95
C THR A 25 1.22 -8.59 -17.75
N ILE A 26 0.29 -7.98 -17.01
CA ILE A 26 -0.15 -8.51 -15.70
C ILE A 26 -1.67 -8.73 -15.68
N ARG A 27 -2.09 -9.96 -15.34
CA ARG A 27 -3.48 -10.34 -15.04
C ARG A 27 -4.07 -9.37 -14.01
N THR A 28 -5.26 -8.84 -14.31
CA THR A 28 -6.13 -7.99 -13.49
C THR A 28 -5.61 -7.68 -12.07
N PRO A 29 -5.09 -6.47 -11.80
CA PRO A 29 -4.61 -6.11 -10.48
C PRO A 29 -5.76 -6.03 -9.48
N THR A 30 -5.55 -6.54 -8.28
CA THR A 30 -6.53 -6.43 -7.19
C THR A 30 -6.24 -5.19 -6.35
N ILE A 31 -7.20 -4.27 -6.33
CA ILE A 31 -7.14 -3.06 -5.50
C ILE A 31 -7.90 -3.34 -4.22
N ILE A 32 -7.23 -3.14 -3.08
CA ILE A 32 -7.85 -3.26 -1.76
C ILE A 32 -7.53 -1.99 -0.98
N ALA A 33 -8.55 -1.43 -0.33
CA ALA A 33 -8.33 -0.34 0.62
C ALA A 33 -7.49 -0.86 1.79
N GLU A 34 -6.45 -0.13 2.16
CA GLU A 34 -5.53 -0.55 3.23
C GLU A 34 -6.28 -0.88 4.52
N SER A 35 -7.22 -0.03 4.93
CA SER A 35 -7.95 -0.19 6.17
C SER A 35 -8.78 -1.48 6.21
N ALA A 36 -9.43 -1.82 5.10
CA ALA A 36 -10.21 -3.04 4.98
C ALA A 36 -9.30 -4.28 5.01
N LEU A 37 -8.14 -4.21 4.36
CA LEU A 37 -7.16 -5.29 4.36
C LEU A 37 -6.59 -5.54 5.76
N VAL A 38 -6.19 -4.47 6.46
CA VAL A 38 -5.70 -4.53 7.84
C VAL A 38 -6.71 -5.21 8.74
N GLN A 39 -7.97 -4.77 8.70
CA GLN A 39 -9.03 -5.38 9.52
C GLN A 39 -9.22 -6.86 9.20
N GLN A 40 -9.20 -7.24 7.92
CA GLN A 40 -9.32 -8.64 7.52
C GLN A 40 -8.15 -9.48 8.05
N LEU A 41 -6.91 -8.98 7.94
CA LEU A 41 -5.73 -9.69 8.41
C LEU A 41 -5.67 -9.75 9.94
N GLN A 42 -6.08 -8.69 10.65
CA GLN A 42 -6.18 -8.72 12.11
C GLN A 42 -7.17 -9.76 12.59
N LYS A 43 -8.35 -9.82 11.97
CA LYS A 43 -9.35 -10.85 12.27
C LYS A 43 -8.78 -12.25 12.01
N ALA A 44 -8.13 -12.45 10.86
CA ALA A 44 -7.49 -13.73 10.54
C ALA A 44 -6.39 -14.10 11.56
N LYS A 45 -5.62 -13.13 12.05
CA LYS A 45 -4.62 -13.32 13.10
C LYS A 45 -5.24 -13.75 14.42
N GLN A 46 -6.33 -13.11 14.84
CA GLN A 46 -7.08 -13.49 16.04
C GLN A 46 -7.68 -14.90 15.94
N GLU A 47 -8.05 -15.31 14.73
CA GLU A 47 -8.58 -16.65 14.43
C GLU A 47 -7.48 -17.69 14.15
N LEU A 48 -6.19 -17.35 14.33
CA LEU A 48 -5.03 -18.21 14.03
C LEU A 48 -4.98 -18.72 12.57
N ARG A 49 -5.53 -17.92 11.65
CA ARG A 49 -5.67 -18.20 10.21
C ARG A 49 -4.99 -17.15 9.33
N LEU A 50 -4.01 -16.45 9.89
CA LEU A 50 -3.30 -15.41 9.16
C LEU A 50 -2.56 -15.98 7.95
N GLU A 51 -1.91 -17.13 8.10
CA GLU A 51 -1.21 -17.79 7.00
C GLU A 51 -2.14 -18.12 5.82
N ASP A 52 -3.33 -18.66 6.10
CA ASP A 52 -4.35 -18.93 5.06
C ASP A 52 -4.76 -17.65 4.32
N ALA A 53 -4.93 -16.55 5.06
CA ALA A 53 -5.26 -15.25 4.47
C ALA A 53 -4.12 -14.72 3.59
N LEU A 54 -2.86 -14.88 4.01
CA LEU A 54 -1.68 -14.49 3.24
C LEU A 54 -1.55 -15.35 1.97
N ILE A 55 -1.69 -16.67 2.06
CA ILE A 55 -1.70 -17.59 0.90
C ILE A 55 -2.80 -17.20 -0.10
N LYS A 56 -4.00 -16.85 0.40
CA LYS A 56 -5.10 -16.40 -0.45
C LYS A 56 -4.75 -15.10 -1.18
N LEU A 57 -4.10 -14.16 -0.49
CA LEU A 57 -3.62 -12.93 -1.11
C LEU A 57 -2.50 -13.21 -2.12
N ASP A 58 -1.60 -14.16 -1.85
CA ASP A 58 -0.46 -14.52 -2.73
C ASP A 58 -0.87 -14.95 -4.13
N LYS A 59 -2.09 -15.49 -4.29
CA LYS A 59 -2.66 -15.84 -5.62
C LYS A 59 -2.72 -14.65 -6.58
N HIS A 60 -2.68 -13.42 -6.07
CA HIS A 60 -2.69 -12.21 -6.88
C HIS A 60 -1.26 -11.77 -7.19
N ALA A 61 -0.87 -11.86 -8.46
CA ALA A 61 0.46 -11.47 -8.94
C ALA A 61 0.81 -10.00 -8.65
N MET A 62 -0.21 -9.14 -8.56
CA MET A 62 -0.09 -7.73 -8.18
C MET A 62 -1.20 -7.36 -7.19
N LEU A 63 -0.79 -6.79 -6.07
CA LEU A 63 -1.69 -6.25 -5.05
C LEU A 63 -1.47 -4.74 -4.91
N ILE A 64 -2.56 -3.97 -4.91
CA ILE A 64 -2.52 -2.51 -4.77
C ILE A 64 -3.10 -2.14 -3.40
N LEU A 65 -2.27 -1.55 -2.54
CA LEU A 65 -2.62 -1.02 -1.22
C LEU A 65 -2.90 0.48 -1.35
N ASP A 66 -4.18 0.85 -1.23
CA ASP A 66 -4.61 2.25 -1.31
C ASP A 66 -4.70 2.89 0.08
N GLY A 67 -3.98 3.99 0.30
CA GLY A 67 -4.17 4.86 1.47
C GLY A 67 -3.27 4.61 2.69
N ILE A 68 -2.05 4.09 2.53
CA ILE A 68 -1.09 4.00 3.65
C ILE A 68 -0.73 5.40 4.16
N GLY A 69 -0.77 5.60 5.48
CA GLY A 69 -0.36 6.84 6.14
C GLY A 69 -1.47 7.88 6.36
N TYR A 70 -2.72 7.57 6.03
CA TYR A 70 -3.84 8.47 6.36
C TYR A 70 -4.16 8.53 7.85
N ILE A 71 -4.01 7.41 8.57
CA ILE A 71 -4.36 7.27 9.98
C ILE A 71 -3.20 6.54 10.66
N ARG A 72 -2.77 7.03 11.84
CA ARG A 72 -1.81 6.29 12.67
C ARG A 72 -2.43 4.97 13.09
N LYS A 73 -1.72 3.88 12.84
CA LYS A 73 -2.16 2.52 13.14
C LYS A 73 -1.59 2.08 14.47
N THR A 74 -2.32 1.21 15.14
CA THR A 74 -1.86 0.55 16.37
C THR A 74 -0.82 -0.52 16.06
N GLY A 75 0.08 -0.84 16.99
CA GLY A 75 1.05 -1.95 16.85
C GLY A 75 0.49 -3.26 16.25
N PRO A 76 -0.70 -3.76 16.65
CA PRO A 76 -1.28 -4.94 16.04
C PRO A 76 -1.71 -4.77 14.58
N GLU A 77 -2.14 -3.57 14.16
CA GLU A 77 -2.51 -3.26 12.78
C GLU A 77 -1.28 -3.18 11.89
N THR A 78 -0.21 -2.58 12.39
CA THR A 78 1.06 -2.46 11.67
C THR A 78 1.79 -3.80 11.57
N GLY A 79 1.66 -4.64 12.59
CA GLY A 79 2.20 -6.00 12.58
C GLY A 79 1.64 -6.88 11.46
N VAL A 80 0.33 -6.83 11.17
CA VAL A 80 -0.25 -7.61 10.07
C VAL A 80 0.15 -7.10 8.69
N LEU A 81 0.37 -5.79 8.55
CA LEU A 81 0.95 -5.21 7.33
C LEU A 81 2.38 -5.67 7.11
N PHE A 82 3.17 -5.69 8.19
CA PHE A 82 4.54 -6.21 8.16
C PHE A 82 4.58 -7.66 7.67
N GLU A 83 3.73 -8.51 8.23
CA GLU A 83 3.67 -9.92 7.83
C GLU A 83 3.27 -10.08 6.36
N LEU A 84 2.33 -9.27 5.86
CA LEU A 84 1.98 -9.25 4.43
C LEU A 84 3.16 -8.84 3.53
N ILE A 85 3.85 -7.77 3.90
CA ILE A 85 5.01 -7.25 3.16
C ILE A 85 6.13 -8.29 3.14
N ALA A 86 6.46 -8.85 4.30
CA ALA A 86 7.48 -9.88 4.45
C ALA A 86 7.11 -11.15 3.68
N TYR A 87 5.84 -11.56 3.71
CA TYR A 87 5.35 -12.71 2.98
C TYR A 87 5.51 -12.52 1.48
N ARG A 88 5.21 -11.32 0.95
CA ARG A 88 5.29 -11.03 -0.49
C ARG A 88 6.68 -10.65 -0.99
N TYR A 89 7.61 -10.35 -0.07
CA TYR A 89 8.99 -10.02 -0.40
C TYR A 89 9.62 -11.12 -1.28
N GLU A 90 10.25 -10.69 -2.37
CA GLU A 90 10.81 -11.50 -3.46
C GLU A 90 9.83 -12.45 -4.21
N ARG A 91 8.54 -12.51 -3.85
CA ARG A 91 7.55 -13.39 -4.48
C ARG A 91 6.67 -12.68 -5.51
N HIS A 92 5.92 -11.65 -5.09
CA HIS A 92 4.91 -10.99 -5.92
C HIS A 92 4.94 -9.47 -5.77
N SER A 93 4.46 -8.75 -6.79
CA SER A 93 4.55 -7.29 -6.83
C SER A 93 3.52 -6.62 -5.92
N LEU A 94 3.92 -5.47 -5.38
CA LEU A 94 3.11 -4.63 -4.50
C LEU A 94 3.13 -3.19 -5.02
N ILE A 95 1.94 -2.58 -5.13
CA ILE A 95 1.83 -1.14 -5.34
C ILE A 95 1.27 -0.56 -4.06
N ILE A 96 1.96 0.40 -3.47
CA ILE A 96 1.48 1.09 -2.27
C ILE A 96 1.31 2.54 -2.63
N SER A 97 0.14 3.08 -2.34
CA SER A 97 -0.05 4.53 -2.33
C SER A 97 0.02 5.05 -0.91
N SER A 98 0.75 6.14 -0.73
CA SER A 98 0.87 6.83 0.54
C SER A 98 0.79 8.33 0.39
N ASN A 99 0.27 8.98 1.43
CA ASN A 99 0.22 10.42 1.60
C ASN A 99 1.37 10.97 2.45
N GLN A 100 2.19 10.10 3.06
CA GLN A 100 3.37 10.45 3.84
C GLN A 100 4.63 10.12 3.06
N SER A 101 5.68 10.91 3.25
CA SER A 101 6.97 10.61 2.64
C SER A 101 7.51 9.30 3.21
N PHE A 102 8.36 8.60 2.46
CA PHE A 102 8.96 7.36 2.94
C PHE A 102 9.79 7.57 4.22
N GLU A 103 10.43 8.73 4.34
CA GLU A 103 11.20 9.13 5.54
C GLU A 103 10.32 9.21 6.80
N ASP A 104 9.02 9.47 6.64
CA ASP A 104 8.07 9.55 7.75
C ASP A 104 7.48 8.19 8.14
N TRP A 105 7.77 7.12 7.40
CA TRP A 105 7.20 5.80 7.68
C TRP A 105 7.69 5.22 9.00
N ASP A 106 8.84 5.67 9.51
CA ASP A 106 9.29 5.33 10.86
C ASP A 106 8.27 5.72 11.95
N GLN A 107 7.39 6.68 11.65
CA GLN A 107 6.32 7.12 12.56
C GLN A 107 5.00 6.37 12.37
N LEU A 108 4.87 5.55 11.32
CA LEU A 108 3.65 4.76 11.05
C LEU A 108 3.56 3.49 11.89
N PHE A 109 4.69 3.05 12.44
CA PHE A 109 4.84 1.80 13.16
C PHE A 109 5.29 2.11 14.60
N ASP A 110 4.65 1.49 15.60
CA ASP A 110 4.98 1.70 17.01
C ASP A 110 6.34 1.10 17.42
N ASP A 111 6.82 0.05 16.74
CA ASP A 111 8.10 -0.61 17.03
C ASP A 111 9.14 -0.28 15.96
N THR A 112 10.01 0.67 16.30
CA THR A 112 11.09 1.19 15.44
C THR A 112 11.96 0.08 14.81
N VAL A 113 12.18 -1.05 15.49
CA VAL A 113 13.04 -2.13 14.97
C VAL A 113 12.32 -2.89 13.86
N MET A 114 11.05 -3.25 14.08
CA MET A 114 10.24 -3.88 13.03
C MET A 114 10.06 -2.97 11.83
N THR A 115 9.88 -1.67 12.06
CA THR A 115 9.73 -0.67 11.00
C THR A 115 10.92 -0.64 10.07
N VAL A 116 12.13 -0.54 10.64
CA VAL A 116 13.38 -0.48 9.87
C VAL A 116 13.52 -1.72 8.99
N VAL A 117 13.23 -2.91 9.53
CA VAL A 117 13.31 -4.17 8.77
C VAL A 117 12.25 -4.23 7.65
N ALA A 118 11.04 -3.72 7.89
CA ALA A 118 9.98 -3.68 6.88
C ALA A 118 10.31 -2.72 5.75
N ASN A 119 10.76 -1.52 6.14
CA ASN A 119 11.12 -0.43 5.26
C ASN A 119 12.30 -0.83 4.38
N ASP A 120 13.32 -1.45 4.95
CA ASP A 120 14.47 -1.99 4.21
C ASP A 120 14.03 -2.99 3.12
N ARG A 121 13.19 -3.96 3.49
CA ARG A 121 12.63 -4.94 2.53
C ARG A 121 11.76 -4.32 1.44
N LEU A 122 10.99 -3.29 1.77
CA LEU A 122 10.19 -2.58 0.77
C LEU A 122 11.06 -1.80 -0.21
N VAL A 123 12.06 -1.09 0.30
CA VAL A 123 12.91 -0.20 -0.51
C VAL A 123 13.87 -0.96 -1.40
N HIS A 124 14.34 -2.14 -0.96
CA HIS A 124 15.31 -2.93 -1.72
C HIS A 124 14.90 -3.16 -3.18
N HIS A 125 13.59 -3.25 -3.46
CA HIS A 125 13.04 -3.34 -4.83
C HIS A 125 11.98 -2.27 -5.14
N ALA A 126 11.99 -1.14 -4.43
CA ALA A 126 11.04 -0.06 -4.65
C ALA A 126 11.44 0.84 -5.81
N THR A 127 10.50 1.08 -6.71
CA THR A 127 10.45 2.26 -7.56
C THR A 127 9.57 3.30 -6.87
N ILE A 128 10.18 4.39 -6.41
CA ILE A 128 9.45 5.50 -5.77
C ILE A 128 9.00 6.47 -6.86
N ILE A 129 7.71 6.72 -6.95
CA ILE A 129 7.12 7.69 -7.87
C ILE A 129 6.49 8.80 -7.03
N GLN A 130 7.16 9.94 -6.99
CA GLN A 130 6.64 11.13 -6.34
C GLN A 130 5.73 11.90 -7.29
N CYS A 131 4.46 11.98 -6.96
CA CYS A 131 3.48 12.69 -7.77
C CYS A 131 3.42 14.16 -7.33
N ILE A 132 4.03 15.05 -8.12
CA ILE A 132 4.05 16.49 -7.86
C ILE A 132 2.89 17.14 -8.62
N GLY A 133 1.96 17.79 -7.92
CA GLY A 133 0.89 18.56 -8.55
C GLY A 133 -0.36 18.73 -7.70
N GLU A 134 -1.26 19.61 -8.14
CA GLU A 134 -2.55 19.82 -7.48
C GLU A 134 -3.48 18.62 -7.64
N SER A 135 -4.27 18.35 -6.59
CA SER A 135 -5.29 17.31 -6.61
C SER A 135 -6.22 17.42 -7.81
N TYR A 136 -6.35 16.31 -8.55
CA TYR A 136 -7.30 16.21 -9.65
C TYR A 136 -8.74 16.52 -9.19
N ARG A 137 -9.12 16.07 -7.98
CA ARG A 137 -10.44 16.35 -7.40
C ARG A 137 -10.68 17.84 -7.18
N ARG A 138 -9.65 18.57 -6.74
CA ARG A 138 -9.71 20.04 -6.60
C ARG A 138 -9.85 20.72 -7.96
N LYS A 139 -9.12 20.27 -8.99
CA LYS A 139 -9.27 20.82 -10.35
C LYS A 139 -10.67 20.59 -10.92
N THR A 140 -11.26 19.42 -10.68
CA THR A 140 -12.62 19.10 -11.16
C THR A 140 -13.69 19.89 -10.39
N SER A 141 -13.59 20.01 -9.06
CA SER A 141 -14.56 20.79 -8.27
C SER A 141 -14.54 22.29 -8.59
N LEU A 142 -13.37 22.84 -8.95
CA LEU A 142 -13.23 24.22 -9.43
C LEU A 142 -13.81 24.43 -10.83
N LYS A 143 -13.80 23.39 -11.69
CA LYS A 143 -14.40 23.46 -13.03
C LYS A 143 -15.92 23.38 -13.03
N THR A 144 -16.53 22.67 -12.10
CA THR A 144 -18.00 22.55 -11.98
C THR A 144 -18.64 23.81 -11.36
N ARG A 145 -17.84 24.72 -10.80
CA ARG A 145 -18.31 25.99 -10.19
C ARG A 145 -18.27 27.20 -11.14
N LYS A 146 -17.95 27.00 -12.43
CA LYS A 146 -18.07 28.00 -13.50
C LYS A 146 -19.18 27.58 -14.45
#